data_AF-A0ABD6SX72-F1
#
_entry.id   AF-A0ABD6SX72-F1
#
_cell.length_a   1.000
_cell.length_b   1.000
_cell.length_c   1.000
_cell.angle_alpha   90.00
_cell.angle_beta   90.00
_cell.angle_gamma   90.00
#
_symmetry.space_group_name_H-M   'P 1'
#
loop_
_entity.id
_entity.type
_entity.pdbx_description
1 polymer ?
#
loop_
_entity_poly.entity_id
_entity_poly.type
_entity_poly.pdbx_seq_one_letter_code
_entity_poly.pdbx_strand_id
1 'polypeptide(L)'
;MKRSVVMRAKGVLISFLVLITFLGFLPIEKASASASSNSVNEVADRIDTNKRYYLVTADSQTLGISALQSLLAQRHFCYVALVRGTGTSLKFYYSEENGKYRIQSPDFMIVGNTKIAKWISYSPESSLLDWDITHFSYWTITPVEGGYTIQAEDNGYLNYREVIPEGGSSRPGIFAEVSDKKLVWKLVPAS
;
A
#
# COMPACT_ATOMS: atom_id res chain seq x y z
N MET A 1 -2.19 94.76 -14.65
CA MET A 1 -2.26 93.97 -15.90
C MET A 1 -1.79 92.55 -15.63
N LYS A 2 -2.54 91.55 -16.10
CA LYS A 2 -2.32 90.08 -15.96
C LYS A 2 -1.09 89.60 -16.75
N ARG A 3 -0.40 88.56 -16.23
CA ARG A 3 0.36 87.47 -16.92
C ARG A 3 0.80 86.47 -15.83
N SER A 4 0.13 85.34 -15.58
CA SER A 4 0.06 84.05 -16.28
C SER A 4 1.36 83.22 -16.34
N VAL A 5 1.39 82.14 -15.52
CA VAL A 5 1.86 80.75 -15.76
C VAL A 5 3.37 80.58 -16.14
N VAL A 6 4.14 79.66 -15.55
CA VAL A 6 4.30 78.26 -16.02
C VAL A 6 5.09 77.45 -14.98
N MET A 7 4.56 76.26 -14.65
CA MET A 7 5.12 75.24 -13.77
C MET A 7 6.47 74.69 -14.27
N ARG A 8 7.39 74.38 -13.34
CA ARG A 8 8.53 73.47 -13.57
C ARG A 8 8.54 72.35 -12.52
N ALA A 9 7.55 71.45 -12.59
CA ALA A 9 7.58 70.18 -11.87
C ALA A 9 8.06 69.08 -12.82
N LYS A 10 9.37 69.05 -13.11
CA LYS A 10 9.98 67.99 -13.96
C LYS A 10 10.79 66.95 -13.17
N GLY A 11 10.86 67.05 -11.84
CA GLY A 11 11.74 66.19 -11.03
C GLY A 11 11.08 65.01 -10.30
N VAL A 12 9.75 65.01 -10.11
CA VAL A 12 9.09 64.08 -9.18
C VAL A 12 8.61 62.78 -9.86
N LEU A 13 8.33 62.82 -11.17
CA LEU A 13 7.79 61.66 -11.90
C LEU A 13 8.82 60.56 -12.19
N ILE A 14 10.10 60.89 -12.32
CA ILE A 14 11.15 59.90 -12.63
C ILE A 14 11.48 59.04 -11.41
N SER A 15 11.38 59.58 -10.19
CA SER A 15 11.61 58.85 -8.95
C SER A 15 10.59 57.73 -8.71
N PHE A 16 9.31 57.98 -9.03
CA PHE A 16 8.25 56.99 -8.85
C PHE A 16 8.34 55.81 -9.84
N LEU A 17 8.86 56.02 -11.05
CA LEU A 17 8.97 54.96 -12.07
C LEU A 17 10.08 53.94 -11.74
N VAL A 18 11.16 54.39 -11.09
CA VAL A 18 12.28 53.54 -10.65
C VAL A 18 11.91 52.70 -9.43
N LEU A 19 11.04 53.21 -8.55
CA LEU A 19 10.60 52.47 -7.36
C LEU A 19 9.69 51.28 -7.71
N ILE A 20 8.85 51.42 -8.76
CA ILE A 20 7.95 50.35 -9.21
C ILE A 20 8.72 49.22 -9.91
N THR A 21 9.83 49.54 -10.60
CA THR A 21 10.67 48.52 -11.25
C THR A 21 11.46 47.67 -10.25
N PHE A 22 11.83 48.22 -9.08
CA PHE A 22 12.46 47.44 -8.00
C PHE A 22 11.47 46.57 -7.22
N LEU A 23 10.19 46.99 -7.05
CA LEU A 23 9.17 46.13 -6.43
C LEU A 23 8.72 44.96 -7.32
N GLY A 24 8.88 45.06 -8.64
CA GLY A 24 8.58 43.97 -9.59
C GLY A 24 9.62 42.86 -9.66
N PHE A 25 10.79 43.04 -9.01
CA PHE A 25 11.91 42.09 -9.01
C PHE A 25 12.43 41.80 -7.59
N LEU A 26 11.55 41.79 -6.59
CA LEU A 26 11.81 40.88 -5.49
C LEU A 26 11.85 39.48 -6.10
N PRO A 27 12.88 38.66 -5.83
CA PRO A 27 12.71 37.23 -6.04
C PRO A 27 11.48 36.91 -5.20
N ILE A 28 10.38 36.61 -5.88
CA ILE A 28 9.38 35.76 -5.29
C ILE A 28 10.22 34.53 -4.97
N GLU A 29 10.70 34.44 -3.72
CA GLU A 29 10.87 33.15 -3.10
C GLU A 29 9.59 32.45 -3.50
N LYS A 30 9.74 31.53 -4.47
CA LYS A 30 8.84 30.42 -4.55
C LYS A 30 8.83 29.96 -3.10
N ALA A 31 7.78 30.33 -2.38
CA ALA A 31 7.05 29.36 -1.62
C ALA A 31 6.83 28.23 -2.63
N SER A 32 7.84 27.38 -2.77
CA SER A 32 7.64 25.96 -2.74
C SER A 32 6.77 25.80 -1.50
N ALA A 33 5.46 25.94 -1.71
CA ALA A 33 4.58 24.93 -1.24
C ALA A 33 5.32 23.66 -1.61
N SER A 34 6.01 23.10 -0.62
CA SER A 34 6.07 21.68 -0.49
C SER A 34 4.61 21.28 -0.40
N ALA A 35 3.94 21.27 -1.56
CA ALA A 35 3.12 20.15 -1.93
C ALA A 35 4.09 19.01 -1.68
N SER A 36 3.99 18.46 -0.48
CA SER A 36 4.54 17.17 -0.19
C SER A 36 4.01 16.33 -1.34
N SER A 37 4.83 16.13 -2.36
CA SER A 37 4.82 14.89 -3.08
C SER A 37 5.17 13.91 -1.99
N ASN A 38 4.16 13.51 -1.19
CA ASN A 38 4.28 12.42 -0.24
C ASN A 38 4.92 11.35 -1.09
N SER A 39 6.17 11.08 -0.79
CA SER A 39 7.00 10.10 -1.44
C SER A 39 6.19 8.83 -1.35
N VAL A 40 5.52 8.51 -2.46
CA VAL A 40 4.96 7.20 -2.69
C VAL A 40 6.17 6.28 -2.53
N ASN A 41 6.22 5.56 -1.40
CA ASN A 41 7.25 4.60 -0.97
C ASN A 41 8.13 4.97 0.26
N GLU A 42 7.71 5.84 1.19
CA GLU A 42 8.26 5.70 2.54
C GLU A 42 7.68 4.46 3.21
N VAL A 43 8.49 3.40 3.24
CA VAL A 43 8.22 2.19 4.01
C VAL A 43 8.35 2.58 5.48
N ALA A 44 7.24 2.52 6.21
CA ALA A 44 7.24 2.84 7.62
C ALA A 44 7.96 1.73 8.40
N ASP A 45 8.69 2.12 9.45
CA ASP A 45 9.35 1.16 10.35
C ASP A 45 8.35 0.21 11.04
N ARG A 46 7.09 0.63 11.13
CA ARG A 46 6.00 -0.10 11.77
C ARG A 46 4.70 0.08 11.01
N ILE A 47 3.93 -1.00 10.91
CA ILE A 47 2.60 -0.97 10.29
C ILE A 47 1.61 -0.28 11.25
N ASP A 48 0.88 0.72 10.76
CA ASP A 48 -0.23 1.32 11.52
C ASP A 48 -1.42 0.34 11.52
N THR A 49 -1.61 -0.35 12.64
CA THR A 49 -2.62 -1.40 12.86
C THR A 49 -4.05 -0.88 12.93
N ASN A 50 -4.27 0.44 12.93
CA ASN A 50 -5.62 1.03 12.87
C ASN A 50 -6.14 1.15 11.44
N LYS A 51 -5.28 0.92 10.45
CA LYS A 51 -5.62 0.96 9.02
C LYS A 51 -5.77 -0.43 8.46
N ARG A 52 -6.44 -0.48 7.30
CA ARG A 52 -6.45 -1.66 6.44
C ARG A 52 -5.51 -1.43 5.27
N TYR A 53 -4.93 -2.51 4.76
CA TYR A 53 -4.04 -2.46 3.61
C TYR A 53 -4.37 -3.54 2.61
N TYR A 54 -4.24 -3.22 1.33
CA TYR A 54 -4.02 -4.24 0.31
C TYR A 54 -2.58 -4.72 0.41
N LEU A 55 -2.37 -6.04 0.28
CA LEU A 55 -1.06 -6.64 0.20
C LEU A 55 -0.79 -7.00 -1.26
N VAL A 56 0.11 -6.26 -1.91
CA VAL A 56 0.42 -6.41 -3.34
C VAL A 56 1.90 -6.66 -3.56
N THR A 57 2.25 -7.39 -4.61
CA THR A 57 3.66 -7.64 -4.93
C THR A 57 4.34 -6.36 -5.43
N ALA A 58 5.57 -6.10 -5.00
CA ALA A 58 6.27 -4.85 -5.36
C ALA A 58 6.73 -4.84 -6.83
N ASP A 59 7.00 -6.02 -7.40
CA ASP A 59 7.49 -6.23 -8.76
C ASP A 59 6.45 -5.96 -9.84
N SER A 60 5.19 -6.32 -9.59
CA SER A 60 4.12 -6.19 -10.58
C SER A 60 3.09 -5.14 -10.19
N GLN A 61 2.97 -4.78 -8.90
CA GLN A 61 1.91 -3.95 -8.31
C GLN A 61 0.48 -4.28 -8.78
N THR A 62 0.33 -5.44 -9.41
CA THR A 62 -0.88 -5.89 -10.07
C THR A 62 -1.34 -7.19 -9.47
N LEU A 63 -0.49 -7.93 -8.76
CA LEU A 63 -0.88 -9.11 -8.01
C LEU A 63 -1.16 -8.74 -6.55
N GLY A 64 -2.39 -8.98 -6.11
CA GLY A 64 -2.81 -8.82 -4.72
C GLY A 64 -3.40 -10.10 -4.16
N ILE A 65 -3.37 -10.27 -2.84
CA ILE A 65 -3.96 -11.45 -2.19
C ILE A 65 -5.49 -11.38 -2.25
N SER A 66 -6.10 -12.51 -2.62
CA SER A 66 -7.53 -12.75 -2.62
C SER A 66 -7.87 -14.11 -2.00
N ALA A 67 -9.18 -14.38 -1.88
CA ALA A 67 -9.69 -15.68 -1.44
C ALA A 67 -10.31 -16.42 -2.62
N LEU A 68 -9.89 -17.65 -2.85
CA LEU A 68 -10.59 -18.56 -3.74
C LEU A 68 -11.42 -19.52 -2.90
N GLN A 69 -12.74 -19.41 -2.99
CA GLN A 69 -13.66 -20.35 -2.35
C GLN A 69 -13.91 -21.52 -3.31
N SER A 70 -13.48 -22.73 -2.95
CA SER A 70 -13.86 -23.93 -3.68
C SER A 70 -15.12 -24.55 -3.07
N LEU A 71 -16.16 -24.72 -3.89
CA LEU A 71 -17.41 -25.43 -3.54
C LEU A 71 -17.31 -26.95 -3.80
N LEU A 72 -16.21 -27.44 -4.38
CA LEU A 72 -16.12 -28.81 -4.89
C LEU A 72 -15.83 -29.87 -3.83
N ALA A 73 -15.36 -29.47 -2.65
CA ALA A 73 -15.23 -30.37 -1.51
C ALA A 73 -16.19 -29.87 -0.42
N GLN A 74 -16.97 -30.76 0.19
CA GLN A 74 -17.87 -30.45 1.33
C GLN A 74 -17.16 -29.86 2.58
N ARG A 75 -15.89 -29.48 2.45
CA ARG A 75 -15.09 -28.65 3.35
C ARG A 75 -14.85 -27.30 2.68
N HIS A 76 -15.22 -26.22 3.35
CA HIS A 76 -14.92 -24.85 2.95
C HIS A 76 -13.41 -24.59 3.04
N PHE A 77 -12.63 -25.06 2.07
CA PHE A 77 -11.25 -24.63 1.91
C PHE A 77 -11.26 -23.31 1.15
N CYS A 78 -11.01 -22.23 1.89
CA CYS A 78 -10.63 -20.96 1.29
C CYS A 78 -9.11 -20.97 1.21
N TYR A 79 -8.57 -21.04 0.00
CA TYR A 79 -7.13 -20.89 -0.23
C TYR A 79 -6.79 -19.42 -0.40
N VAL A 80 -5.59 -19.06 0.02
CA VAL A 80 -5.01 -17.75 -0.30
C VAL A 80 -4.52 -17.79 -1.76
N ALA A 81 -5.13 -16.98 -2.62
CA ALA A 81 -4.79 -16.88 -4.03
C ALA A 81 -4.27 -15.48 -4.36
N LEU A 82 -3.64 -15.32 -5.53
CA LEU A 82 -3.30 -13.99 -6.04
C LEU A 82 -4.16 -13.67 -7.26
N VAL A 83 -4.62 -12.42 -7.34
CA VAL A 83 -5.45 -11.91 -8.44
C VAL A 83 -4.78 -10.73 -9.10
N ARG A 84 -4.97 -10.60 -10.42
CA ARG A 84 -4.55 -9.43 -11.18
C ARG A 84 -5.55 -8.29 -11.01
N GLY A 85 -5.07 -7.11 -10.64
CA GLY A 85 -5.85 -5.90 -10.40
C GLY A 85 -6.17 -5.67 -8.92
N THR A 86 -6.05 -4.42 -8.46
CA THR A 86 -6.30 -4.06 -7.06
C THR A 86 -7.77 -4.20 -6.64
N GLY A 87 -8.71 -4.13 -7.59
CA GLY A 87 -10.15 -4.19 -7.33
C GLY A 87 -10.66 -5.54 -6.79
N THR A 88 -9.88 -6.60 -6.89
CA THR A 88 -10.20 -7.95 -6.39
C THR A 88 -9.31 -8.38 -5.23
N SER A 89 -8.33 -7.55 -4.86
CA SER A 89 -7.48 -7.79 -3.69
C SER A 89 -8.26 -7.50 -2.42
N LEU A 90 -8.11 -8.39 -1.44
CA LEU A 90 -8.69 -8.21 -0.12
C LEU A 90 -7.93 -7.14 0.67
N LYS A 91 -8.65 -6.52 1.60
CA LYS A 91 -8.15 -5.48 2.51
C LYS A 91 -7.93 -6.10 3.89
N PHE A 92 -6.69 -6.18 4.34
CA PHE A 92 -6.36 -6.89 5.58
C PHE A 92 -6.25 -5.95 6.78
N TYR A 93 -6.63 -6.46 7.94
CA TYR A 93 -6.25 -5.87 9.23
C TYR A 93 -4.98 -6.53 9.73
N TYR A 94 -4.13 -5.74 10.38
CA TYR A 94 -2.91 -6.20 11.01
C TYR A 94 -3.05 -6.02 12.50
N SER A 95 -2.70 -7.04 13.27
CA SER A 95 -2.52 -6.92 14.71
C SER A 95 -1.10 -7.31 15.06
N GLU A 96 -0.51 -6.60 16.02
CA GLU A 96 0.87 -6.83 16.43
C GLU A 96 0.94 -7.30 17.88
N GLU A 97 1.78 -8.28 18.12
CA GLU A 97 2.07 -8.82 19.45
C GLU A 97 3.55 -9.23 19.48
N ASN A 98 4.30 -8.68 20.45
CA ASN A 98 5.73 -8.97 20.64
C ASN A 98 6.59 -8.80 19.38
N GLY A 99 6.30 -7.76 18.57
CA GLY A 99 7.02 -7.48 17.32
C GLY A 99 6.71 -8.42 16.15
N LYS A 100 5.73 -9.34 16.32
CA LYS A 100 5.21 -10.17 15.24
C LYS A 100 3.79 -9.74 14.88
N TYR A 101 3.39 -9.99 13.64
CA TYR A 101 2.10 -9.60 13.10
C TYR A 101 1.20 -10.79 12.81
N ARG A 102 -0.11 -10.61 13.01
CA ARG A 102 -1.15 -11.50 12.48
C ARG A 102 -1.93 -10.75 11.40
N ILE A 103 -2.24 -11.45 10.31
CA ILE A 103 -2.91 -10.87 9.14
C ILE A 103 -4.35 -11.40 9.10
N GLN A 104 -5.31 -10.53 9.36
CA GLN A 104 -6.72 -10.87 9.42
C GLN A 104 -7.39 -10.62 8.06
N SER A 105 -8.20 -11.59 7.61
CA SER A 105 -9.13 -11.40 6.51
C SER A 105 -10.13 -10.27 6.82
N PRO A 106 -10.58 -9.50 5.80
CA PRO A 106 -11.75 -8.63 5.97
C PRO A 106 -13.04 -9.42 6.19
N ASP A 107 -13.07 -10.69 5.79
CA ASP A 107 -14.25 -11.53 5.90
C ASP A 107 -14.33 -12.20 7.27
N PHE A 108 -15.56 -12.37 7.75
CA PHE A 108 -15.87 -13.06 9.00
C PHE A 108 -16.75 -14.28 8.71
N MET A 109 -16.56 -15.35 9.49
CA MET A 109 -17.58 -16.39 9.58
C MET A 109 -18.68 -15.91 10.54
N ILE A 110 -19.94 -16.11 10.17
CA ILE A 110 -21.09 -15.77 11.01
C ILE A 110 -21.69 -17.08 11.53
N VAL A 111 -21.70 -17.24 12.86
CA VAL A 111 -22.33 -18.36 13.55
C VAL A 111 -23.37 -17.80 14.52
N GLY A 112 -24.64 -17.94 14.17
CA GLY A 112 -25.72 -17.23 14.87
C GLY A 112 -25.50 -15.72 14.81
N ASN A 113 -25.40 -15.07 15.98
CA ASN A 113 -25.12 -13.63 16.09
C ASN A 113 -23.63 -13.31 16.29
N THR A 114 -22.76 -14.32 16.28
CA THR A 114 -21.32 -14.15 16.53
C THR A 114 -20.56 -14.02 15.21
N LYS A 115 -19.70 -13.01 15.13
CA LYS A 115 -18.71 -12.85 14.04
C LYS A 115 -17.38 -13.43 14.49
N ILE A 116 -16.84 -14.36 13.72
CA ILE A 116 -15.57 -15.03 13.98
C ILE A 116 -14.58 -14.59 12.90
N ALA A 117 -13.47 -14.00 13.32
CA ALA A 117 -12.42 -13.55 12.42
C ALA A 117 -11.71 -14.73 11.75
N LYS A 118 -11.28 -14.53 10.51
CA LYS A 118 -10.43 -15.45 9.77
C LYS A 118 -9.03 -14.85 9.66
N TRP A 119 -8.02 -15.69 9.76
CA TRP A 119 -6.61 -15.31 9.72
C TRP A 119 -5.91 -16.03 8.60
N ILE A 120 -4.88 -15.40 8.04
CA ILE A 120 -3.92 -16.11 7.20
C ILE A 120 -3.15 -17.09 8.10
N SER A 121 -3.28 -18.36 7.79
CA SER A 121 -2.56 -19.45 8.45
C SER A 121 -1.66 -20.15 7.44
N TYR A 122 -0.46 -20.50 7.88
CA TYR A 122 0.55 -21.21 7.12
C TYR A 122 0.78 -22.58 7.74
N SER A 123 0.73 -23.62 6.90
CA SER A 123 1.11 -24.98 7.26
C SER A 123 2.47 -25.32 6.65
N PRO A 124 3.53 -25.52 7.46
CA PRO A 124 4.84 -25.93 6.96
C PRO A 124 4.80 -27.25 6.17
N GLU A 125 3.91 -28.17 6.56
CA GLU A 125 3.80 -29.50 5.93
C GLU A 125 3.34 -29.42 4.46
N SER A 126 2.41 -28.52 4.13
CA SER A 126 1.90 -28.36 2.76
C SER A 126 2.57 -27.22 2.00
N SER A 127 3.28 -26.33 2.70
CA SER A 127 3.79 -25.05 2.19
C SER A 127 2.70 -24.10 1.68
N LEU A 128 1.42 -24.39 1.94
CA LEU A 128 0.27 -23.61 1.48
C LEU A 128 -0.25 -22.68 2.56
N LEU A 129 -0.94 -21.63 2.10
CA LEU A 129 -1.65 -20.69 2.95
C LEU A 129 -3.17 -20.89 2.84
N ASP A 130 -3.80 -20.90 4.00
CA ASP A 130 -5.25 -21.06 4.15
C ASP A 130 -5.84 -19.94 5.02
N TRP A 131 -7.16 -19.78 4.91
CA TRP A 131 -7.94 -18.96 5.84
C TRP A 131 -8.46 -19.82 6.99
N ASP A 132 -7.97 -19.57 8.21
CA ASP A 132 -8.31 -20.35 9.41
C ASP A 132 -8.99 -19.46 10.47
N ILE A 133 -9.95 -20.03 11.21
CA ILE A 133 -10.72 -19.38 12.28
C ILE A 133 -10.23 -19.77 13.68
N THR A 134 -9.44 -20.84 13.77
CA THR A 134 -8.91 -21.47 15.00
C THR A 134 -7.40 -21.31 15.15
N HIS A 135 -6.66 -21.31 14.05
CA HIS A 135 -5.21 -21.11 14.05
C HIS A 135 -4.85 -19.86 13.26
N PHE A 136 -3.75 -19.22 13.64
CA PHE A 136 -3.17 -18.11 12.91
C PHE A 136 -1.65 -18.23 12.95
N SER A 137 -1.00 -17.72 11.91
CA SER A 137 0.45 -17.63 11.89
C SER A 137 0.91 -16.25 12.35
N TYR A 138 1.98 -16.23 13.11
CA TYR A 138 2.74 -15.02 13.36
C TYR A 138 3.74 -14.77 12.24
N TRP A 139 3.79 -13.53 11.78
CA TRP A 139 4.64 -13.10 10.68
C TRP A 139 5.62 -12.03 11.17
N THR A 140 6.89 -12.20 10.85
CA THR A 140 7.88 -11.13 10.99
C THR A 140 7.80 -10.28 9.73
N ILE A 141 7.32 -9.04 9.86
CA ILE A 141 7.22 -8.11 8.73
C ILE A 141 8.32 -7.07 8.86
N THR A 142 9.29 -7.14 7.97
CA THR A 142 10.50 -6.31 8.02
C THR A 142 10.47 -5.27 6.90
N PRO A 143 10.63 -3.97 7.20
CA PRO A 143 10.77 -2.94 6.18
C PRO A 143 12.06 -3.16 5.37
N VAL A 144 11.97 -3.07 4.06
CA VAL A 144 13.10 -3.18 3.12
C VAL A 144 12.96 -2.14 2.01
N GLU A 145 13.98 -1.96 1.18
CA GLU A 145 13.86 -1.08 0.02
C GLU A 145 12.66 -1.48 -0.86
N GLY A 146 11.76 -0.52 -1.11
CA GLY A 146 10.59 -0.71 -1.96
C GLY A 146 9.38 -1.41 -1.31
N GLY A 147 9.44 -1.84 -0.05
CA GLY A 147 8.29 -2.45 0.64
C GLY A 147 8.68 -3.21 1.89
N TYR A 148 8.10 -4.41 2.06
CA TYR A 148 8.29 -5.26 3.22
C TYR A 148 8.57 -6.70 2.79
N THR A 149 9.45 -7.39 3.51
CA THR A 149 9.48 -8.85 3.48
C THR A 149 8.59 -9.40 4.58
N ILE A 150 7.81 -10.43 4.27
CA ILE A 150 6.90 -11.08 5.22
C ILE A 150 7.40 -12.50 5.42
N GLN A 151 7.85 -12.82 6.63
CA GLN A 151 8.53 -14.06 6.97
C GLN A 151 7.72 -14.89 7.98
N ALA A 152 7.55 -16.18 7.73
CA ALA A 152 6.98 -17.16 8.64
C ALA A 152 7.98 -17.56 9.74
N GLU A 153 7.51 -18.28 10.76
CA GLU A 153 8.34 -18.66 11.91
C GLU A 153 9.44 -19.68 11.59
N ASP A 154 9.29 -20.46 10.52
CA ASP A 154 10.29 -21.40 10.02
C ASP A 154 11.34 -20.76 9.11
N ASN A 155 11.34 -19.42 9.04
CA ASN A 155 12.20 -18.57 8.20
C ASN A 155 11.84 -18.53 6.71
N GLY A 156 10.77 -19.21 6.28
CA GLY A 156 10.25 -19.06 4.92
C GLY A 156 9.62 -17.68 4.69
N TYR A 157 9.59 -17.22 3.44
CA TYR A 157 9.01 -15.95 3.03
C TYR A 157 7.70 -16.14 2.28
N LEU A 158 6.73 -15.29 2.56
CA LEU A 158 5.51 -15.18 1.78
C LEU A 158 5.86 -14.86 0.32
N ASN A 159 5.41 -15.74 -0.57
CA ASN A 159 5.68 -15.69 -2.00
C ASN A 159 4.45 -16.15 -2.78
N TYR A 160 4.61 -16.33 -4.09
CA TYR A 160 3.61 -16.95 -4.94
C TYR A 160 4.26 -17.79 -6.02
N ARG A 161 3.51 -18.77 -6.51
CA ARG A 161 3.87 -19.54 -7.70
C ARG A 161 2.80 -19.41 -8.78
N GLU A 162 3.24 -19.32 -10.02
CA GLU A 162 2.37 -19.46 -11.18
C GLU A 162 2.31 -20.94 -11.59
N VAL A 163 1.11 -21.46 -11.78
CA VAL A 163 0.84 -22.82 -12.24
C VAL A 163 0.07 -22.74 -13.53
N ILE A 164 0.62 -23.32 -14.59
CA ILE A 164 -0.06 -23.46 -15.88
C ILE A 164 -0.88 -24.76 -15.82
N PRO A 165 -2.23 -24.71 -15.92
CA PRO A 165 -3.04 -25.91 -15.85
C PRO A 165 -2.74 -26.87 -17.02
N GLU A 166 -2.60 -28.15 -16.71
CA GLU A 166 -2.56 -29.19 -17.73
C GLU A 166 -3.89 -29.16 -18.52
N GLY A 167 -3.80 -28.98 -19.85
CA GLY A 167 -4.98 -28.83 -20.72
C GLY A 167 -5.15 -27.44 -21.35
N GLY A 168 -4.24 -26.49 -21.12
CA GLY A 168 -4.12 -25.30 -21.97
C GLY A 168 -5.17 -24.21 -21.73
N SER A 169 -5.68 -24.06 -20.50
CA SER A 169 -6.41 -22.83 -20.17
C SER A 169 -5.47 -21.62 -20.36
N SER A 170 -5.99 -20.55 -20.96
CA SER A 170 -5.16 -19.44 -21.46
C SER A 170 -4.57 -18.54 -20.36
N ARG A 171 -4.80 -18.83 -19.08
CA ARG A 171 -4.31 -18.03 -17.95
C ARG A 171 -3.70 -18.90 -16.85
N PRO A 172 -2.44 -18.66 -16.46
CA PRO A 172 -1.84 -19.30 -15.29
C PRO A 172 -2.67 -19.02 -14.03
N GLY A 173 -2.86 -20.05 -13.20
CA GLY A 173 -3.32 -19.88 -11.83
C GLY A 173 -2.17 -19.35 -10.97
N ILE A 174 -2.44 -18.43 -10.05
CA ILE A 174 -1.40 -17.83 -9.19
C ILE A 174 -1.78 -18.11 -7.74
N PHE A 175 -0.92 -18.86 -7.05
CA PHE A 175 -1.16 -19.37 -5.71
C PHE A 175 -0.19 -18.73 -4.74
N ALA A 176 -0.68 -18.30 -3.57
CA ALA A 176 0.19 -17.87 -2.49
C ALA A 176 0.89 -19.09 -1.87
N GLU A 177 2.15 -18.94 -1.50
CA GLU A 177 2.92 -19.97 -0.82
C GLU A 177 3.94 -19.35 0.13
N VAL A 178 4.61 -20.19 0.92
CA VAL A 178 5.83 -19.82 1.62
C VAL A 178 6.99 -20.55 0.97
N SER A 179 8.07 -19.83 0.65
CA SER A 179 9.27 -20.39 0.03
C SER A 179 10.54 -19.76 0.62
N ASP A 180 11.70 -20.30 0.27
CA ASP A 180 13.00 -19.75 0.65
C ASP A 180 13.35 -18.41 -0.04
N LYS A 181 12.65 -18.10 -1.14
CA LYS A 181 12.87 -16.88 -1.92
C LYS A 181 12.19 -15.68 -1.29
N LYS A 182 12.99 -14.65 -1.00
CA LYS A 182 12.49 -13.34 -0.58
C LYS A 182 11.69 -12.68 -1.71
N LEU A 183 10.49 -12.23 -1.38
CA LEU A 183 9.68 -11.36 -2.23
C LEU A 183 9.35 -10.10 -1.44
N VAL A 184 9.42 -8.95 -2.11
CA VAL A 184 9.05 -7.66 -1.53
C VAL A 184 7.58 -7.40 -1.80
N TRP A 185 6.85 -7.08 -0.74
CA TRP A 185 5.43 -6.75 -0.77
C TRP A 185 5.21 -5.29 -0.41
N LYS A 186 4.22 -4.66 -1.03
CA LYS A 186 3.75 -3.32 -0.66
C LYS A 186 2.45 -3.43 0.13
N LEU A 187 2.42 -2.70 1.24
CA LEU A 187 1.20 -2.44 2.00
C LEU A 187 0.60 -1.12 1.49
N VAL A 188 -0.46 -1.22 0.68
CA VAL A 188 -1.15 -0.05 0.14
C VAL A 188 -2.34 0.27 1.04
N PRO A 189 -2.38 1.42 1.74
CA PRO A 189 -3.51 1.78 2.60
C PRO A 189 -4.83 1.73 1.83
N ALA A 190 -5.83 1.07 2.39
CA ALA A 190 -7.18 1.07 1.87
C ALA A 190 -7.95 2.26 2.45
N SER A 191 -8.42 3.15 1.57
CA SER A 191 -9.31 4.27 1.91
C SER A 191 -10.59 3.82 2.61
#